data_AF-A0A7X3PZ07-F1
#
_entry.id   AF-A0A7X3PZ07-F1
#
_cell.length_a   1.000
_cell.length_b   1.000
_cell.length_c   1.000
_cell.angle_alpha   90.00
_cell.angle_beta   90.00
_cell.angle_gamma   90.00
#
_symmetry.space_group_name_H-M   'P 1'
#
loop_
_entity.id
_entity.type
_entity.pdbx_description
1 polymer ?
#
loop_
_entity_poly.entity_id
_entity_poly.type
_entity_poly.pdbx_seq_one_letter_code
_entity_poly.pdbx_strand_id
1 'polypeptide(L)'
;MNAYTRILLIAFLWTLFLSGCVGTPQIETSIHEGPDGSLMLQTVSKDSLRPSHPADVSVETFEKILTGIHYRRSPSRWLQRLMNSGTQSSPLLSPEQVAFWAPHLQRAFLQVTAEEQVFLRIPLPSTPEIQNLTGMLSFEQNNLHMALSVSGFSNRRPHSKTKPRSSAALGVTRPTVTFLPRTAVKTSRYQETVTNFTIDIASLTMPEGSGPKDSAKTPSIPDASPPRVTPPVIPPDRPIIRLETPPSEALKKELRTLRRELSRQKQEIERLKKQQESP
;
A
#
# COMPACT_ATOMS: atom_id res chain seq x y z
N MET A 1 -40.12 -41.60 -33.31
CA MET A 1 -40.29 -40.63 -32.20
C MET A 1 -41.67 -40.03 -32.31
N ASN A 2 -42.51 -40.24 -31.32
CA ASN A 2 -43.92 -39.86 -31.37
C ASN A 2 -44.08 -38.35 -31.12
N ALA A 3 -45.14 -37.73 -31.65
CA ALA A 3 -45.39 -36.29 -31.48
C ALA A 3 -45.41 -35.88 -29.99
N TYR A 4 -45.95 -36.74 -29.13
CA TYR A 4 -45.98 -36.57 -27.68
C TYR A 4 -44.58 -36.45 -27.04
N THR A 5 -43.59 -37.21 -27.53
CA THR A 5 -42.22 -37.13 -27.00
C THR A 5 -41.52 -35.83 -27.38
N ARG A 6 -41.87 -35.24 -28.53
CA ARG A 6 -41.35 -33.93 -28.94
C ARG A 6 -41.96 -32.78 -28.13
N ILE A 7 -43.26 -32.84 -27.86
CA ILE A 7 -43.95 -31.81 -27.06
C ILE A 7 -43.45 -31.80 -25.62
N LEU A 8 -43.26 -32.98 -25.01
CA LEU A 8 -42.70 -33.09 -23.65
C LEU A 8 -41.25 -32.56 -23.57
N LEU A 9 -40.41 -32.83 -24.58
CA LEU A 9 -39.05 -32.30 -24.62
C LEU A 9 -39.01 -30.78 -24.75
N ILE A 10 -39.87 -30.19 -25.58
CA ILE A 10 -39.95 -28.73 -25.73
C ILE A 10 -40.45 -28.08 -24.44
N ALA A 11 -41.47 -28.65 -23.79
CA ALA A 11 -41.98 -28.15 -22.52
C ALA A 11 -40.91 -28.23 -21.41
N PHE A 12 -40.14 -29.32 -21.34
CA PHE A 12 -39.05 -29.47 -20.38
C PHE A 12 -37.86 -28.55 -20.67
N LEU A 13 -37.57 -28.27 -21.94
CA LEU A 13 -36.53 -27.30 -22.31
C LEU A 13 -36.93 -25.87 -21.92
N TRP A 14 -38.22 -25.52 -22.03
CA TRP A 14 -38.74 -24.19 -21.66
C TRP A 14 -38.73 -23.93 -20.16
N THR A 15 -38.94 -24.94 -19.32
CA THR A 15 -38.86 -24.77 -17.86
C THR A 15 -37.42 -24.53 -17.38
N LEU A 16 -36.42 -25.06 -18.09
CA LEU A 16 -35.00 -24.82 -17.79
C LEU A 16 -34.54 -23.40 -18.16
N PHE A 17 -35.21 -22.71 -19.08
CA PHE A 17 -34.90 -21.31 -19.42
C PHE A 17 -35.47 -20.31 -18.41
N LEU A 18 -36.41 -20.71 -17.55
CA LEU A 18 -37.05 -19.84 -16.57
C LEU A 18 -36.40 -19.87 -15.18
N SER A 19 -35.43 -20.77 -14.93
CA SER A 19 -34.54 -20.67 -13.77
C SER A 19 -33.44 -19.65 -14.04
N GLY A 20 -33.83 -18.40 -14.29
CA GLY A 20 -32.91 -17.27 -14.18
C GLY A 20 -32.45 -17.21 -12.73
N CYS A 21 -31.16 -17.41 -12.49
CA CYS A 21 -30.57 -17.20 -11.18
C CYS A 21 -30.92 -15.78 -10.73
N VAL A 22 -31.86 -15.64 -9.80
CA VAL A 22 -32.08 -14.40 -9.07
C VAL A 22 -30.83 -14.22 -8.22
N GLY A 23 -29.85 -13.50 -8.78
CA GLY A 23 -28.67 -13.07 -8.05
C GLY A 23 -29.16 -12.29 -6.83
N THR A 24 -28.65 -12.64 -5.66
CA THR A 24 -28.91 -11.89 -4.43
C THR A 24 -28.59 -10.41 -4.70
N PRO A 25 -29.53 -9.49 -4.47
CA PRO A 25 -29.29 -8.07 -4.71
C PRO A 25 -28.12 -7.62 -3.83
N GLN A 26 -27.05 -7.14 -4.46
CA GLN A 26 -25.93 -6.56 -3.75
C GLN A 26 -26.36 -5.17 -3.30
N ILE A 27 -26.68 -5.04 -2.01
CA ILE A 27 -27.04 -3.76 -1.40
C ILE A 27 -25.74 -3.00 -1.14
N GLU A 28 -25.69 -1.76 -1.62
CA GLU A 28 -24.61 -0.81 -1.40
C GLU A 28 -25.14 0.40 -0.64
N THR A 29 -24.65 0.61 0.59
CA THR A 29 -25.04 1.73 1.45
C THR A 29 -23.93 2.76 1.46
N SER A 30 -24.17 3.95 0.92
CA SER A 30 -23.16 5.01 0.88
C SER A 30 -22.95 5.64 2.27
N ILE A 31 -21.71 5.63 2.75
CA ILE A 31 -21.29 6.35 3.96
C ILE A 31 -20.75 7.74 3.59
N HIS A 32 -20.05 7.83 2.47
CA HIS A 32 -19.53 9.07 1.90
C HIS A 32 -19.41 8.94 0.38
N GLU A 33 -19.78 9.99 -0.34
CA GLU A 33 -19.56 10.11 -1.77
C GLU A 33 -19.29 11.58 -2.13
N GLY A 34 -18.16 11.84 -2.78
CA GLY A 34 -17.71 13.19 -3.07
C GLY A 34 -16.50 13.26 -4.01
N PRO A 35 -15.97 14.47 -4.27
CA PRO A 35 -14.79 14.66 -5.11
C PRO A 35 -13.53 14.00 -4.53
N ASP A 36 -13.48 13.86 -3.21
CA ASP A 36 -12.37 13.23 -2.49
C ASP A 36 -12.40 11.69 -2.54
N GLY A 37 -13.51 11.11 -3.05
CA GLY A 37 -13.69 9.68 -3.24
C GLY A 37 -15.04 9.16 -2.73
N SER A 38 -15.12 7.85 -2.56
CA SER A 38 -16.32 7.20 -2.02
C SER A 38 -15.99 6.11 -0.99
N LEU A 39 -16.89 5.97 -0.02
CA LEU A 39 -16.86 4.96 1.02
C LEU A 39 -18.26 4.38 1.19
N MET A 40 -18.39 3.08 1.02
CA MET A 40 -19.68 2.39 0.96
C MET A 40 -19.62 1.09 1.76
N LEU A 41 -20.75 0.67 2.31
CA LEU A 41 -20.93 -0.68 2.84
C LEU A 41 -21.48 -1.55 1.72
N GLN A 42 -20.86 -2.70 1.50
CA GLN A 42 -21.24 -3.62 0.44
C GLN A 42 -21.53 -4.99 1.05
N THR A 43 -22.69 -5.54 0.71
CA THR A 43 -23.07 -6.90 1.13
C THR A 43 -22.13 -7.96 0.52
N VAL A 44 -21.76 -8.95 1.34
CA VAL A 44 -20.95 -10.10 0.94
C VAL A 44 -21.76 -11.39 1.03
N SER A 45 -21.50 -12.34 0.12
CA SER A 45 -22.15 -13.64 0.18
C SER A 45 -21.73 -14.41 1.43
N LYS A 46 -22.69 -15.05 2.11
CA LYS A 46 -22.57 -15.74 3.41
C LYS A 46 -21.42 -16.77 3.51
N ASP A 47 -20.91 -17.24 2.38
CA ASP A 47 -19.89 -18.27 2.32
C ASP A 47 -18.45 -17.74 2.35
N SER A 48 -18.25 -16.42 2.24
CA SER A 48 -16.92 -15.87 1.93
C SER A 48 -16.11 -15.41 3.15
N LEU A 49 -16.73 -14.82 4.17
CA LEU A 49 -16.06 -14.37 5.40
C LEU A 49 -17.10 -14.29 6.53
N ARG A 50 -16.70 -14.50 7.79
CA ARG A 50 -17.52 -14.14 8.96
C ARG A 50 -16.87 -12.99 9.72
N PRO A 51 -16.97 -11.75 9.21
CA PRO A 51 -16.47 -10.59 9.92
C PRO A 51 -17.05 -10.50 11.33
N SER A 52 -16.22 -10.10 12.29
CA SER A 52 -16.64 -9.79 13.66
C SER A 52 -17.13 -8.34 13.75
N HIS A 53 -18.09 -7.98 12.90
CA HIS A 53 -18.67 -6.64 12.81
C HIS A 53 -19.93 -6.50 13.68
N PRO A 54 -20.22 -5.29 14.21
CA PRO A 54 -19.45 -4.04 14.12
C PRO A 54 -18.18 -4.04 14.98
N ALA A 55 -17.23 -3.18 14.67
CA ALA A 55 -15.95 -3.08 15.39
C ALA A 55 -15.65 -1.62 15.81
N ASP A 56 -15.39 -1.42 17.10
CA ASP A 56 -15.01 -0.11 17.64
C ASP A 56 -13.50 0.11 17.48
N VAL A 57 -13.10 0.58 16.29
CA VAL A 57 -11.72 0.93 15.96
C VAL A 57 -11.58 2.45 16.01
N SER A 58 -10.63 2.96 16.80
CA SER A 58 -10.45 4.40 17.00
C SER A 58 -9.98 5.12 15.73
N VAL A 59 -10.28 6.43 15.64
CA VAL A 59 -9.77 7.29 14.55
C VAL A 59 -8.25 7.22 14.46
N GLU A 60 -7.53 7.34 15.57
CA GLU A 60 -6.07 7.28 15.63
C GLU A 60 -5.52 5.96 15.07
N THR A 61 -6.25 4.85 15.27
CA THR A 61 -5.87 3.55 14.71
C THR A 61 -6.00 3.57 13.20
N PHE A 62 -7.10 4.10 12.66
CA PHE A 62 -7.26 4.26 11.21
C PHE A 62 -6.24 5.23 10.61
N GLU A 63 -5.87 6.30 11.30
CA GLU A 63 -4.81 7.21 10.85
C GLU A 63 -3.47 6.49 10.70
N LYS A 64 -3.11 5.67 11.70
CA LYS A 64 -1.91 4.82 11.62
C LYS A 64 -1.98 3.81 10.48
N ILE A 65 -3.12 3.16 10.29
CA ILE A 65 -3.32 2.20 9.20
C ILE A 65 -3.16 2.89 7.85
N LEU A 66 -3.86 4.00 7.61
CA LEU A 66 -3.81 4.73 6.34
C LEU A 66 -2.41 5.29 6.07
N THR A 67 -1.74 5.83 7.10
CA THR A 67 -0.35 6.29 7.00
C THR A 67 0.60 5.14 6.68
N GLY A 68 0.32 3.95 7.21
CA GLY A 68 1.07 2.73 6.94
C GLY A 68 0.96 2.23 5.50
N ILE A 69 -0.01 2.71 4.71
CA ILE A 69 -0.17 2.33 3.30
C ILE A 69 0.84 3.09 2.46
N HIS A 70 1.82 2.34 1.97
CA HIS A 70 2.86 2.83 1.08
C HIS A 70 2.74 2.18 -0.29
N TYR A 71 3.34 2.81 -1.29
CA TYR A 71 3.61 2.14 -2.56
C TYR A 71 5.11 2.00 -2.76
N ARG A 72 5.49 0.90 -3.38
CA ARG A 72 6.86 0.59 -3.75
C ARG A 72 6.96 0.58 -5.26
N ARG A 73 7.79 1.47 -5.79
CA ARG A 73 8.19 1.40 -7.19
C ARG A 73 9.24 0.31 -7.31
N SER A 74 8.95 -0.73 -8.07
CA SER A 74 10.00 -1.64 -8.51
C SER A 74 10.69 -0.96 -9.70
N PRO A 75 12.00 -0.65 -9.64
CA PRO A 75 12.72 -0.28 -10.85
C PRO A 75 12.67 -1.46 -11.81
N SER A 76 12.73 -1.17 -13.12
CA SER A 76 12.86 -2.23 -14.13
C SER A 76 14.06 -3.13 -13.79
N ARG A 77 13.98 -4.44 -14.07
CA ARG A 77 15.07 -5.40 -13.74
C ARG A 77 16.45 -4.96 -14.28
N TRP A 78 16.48 -4.19 -15.37
CA TRP A 78 17.71 -3.66 -15.95
C TRP A 78 18.24 -2.44 -15.18
N LEU A 79 17.35 -1.54 -14.72
CA LEU A 79 17.73 -0.41 -13.86
C LEU A 79 18.14 -0.87 -12.46
N GLN A 80 17.51 -1.90 -11.91
CA GLN A 80 17.90 -2.52 -10.63
C GLN A 80 19.35 -3.06 -10.66
N ARG A 81 19.83 -3.53 -11.81
CA ARG A 81 21.20 -4.04 -11.96
C ARG A 81 22.24 -2.94 -12.08
N LEU A 82 21.86 -1.78 -12.63
CA LEU A 82 22.76 -0.64 -12.83
C LEU A 82 22.80 0.29 -11.64
N MET A 83 21.65 0.51 -11.02
CA MET A 83 21.50 1.32 -9.83
C MET A 83 21.30 0.35 -8.68
N ASN A 84 22.32 0.20 -7.82
CA ASN A 84 22.19 -0.37 -6.47
C ASN A 84 21.25 0.48 -5.57
N SER A 85 20.26 1.14 -6.17
CA SER A 85 19.27 1.98 -5.53
C SER A 85 18.29 1.08 -4.80
N GLY A 86 18.36 1.10 -3.48
CA GLY A 86 17.33 0.52 -2.61
C GLY A 86 15.95 0.97 -3.07
N THR A 87 14.97 0.08 -2.95
CA THR A 87 13.61 0.39 -3.40
C THR A 87 13.01 1.53 -2.60
N GLN A 88 12.74 2.64 -3.29
CA GLN A 88 12.02 3.77 -2.73
C GLN A 88 10.58 3.37 -2.44
N SER A 89 10.20 3.48 -1.18
CA SER A 89 8.84 3.34 -0.70
C SER A 89 8.37 4.72 -0.27
N SER A 90 7.22 5.14 -0.76
CA SER A 90 6.63 6.44 -0.44
C SER A 90 5.23 6.22 0.13
N PRO A 91 4.77 7.07 1.07
CA PRO A 91 3.39 7.06 1.53
C PRO A 91 2.45 7.19 0.34
N LEU A 92 1.38 6.40 0.33
CA LEU A 92 0.41 6.43 -0.76
C LEU A 92 -0.60 7.58 -0.59
N LEU A 93 -0.92 7.91 0.66
CA LEU A 93 -1.90 8.93 1.04
C LEU A 93 -1.18 10.14 1.65
N SER A 94 -1.67 11.34 1.37
CA SER A 94 -1.18 12.55 2.05
C SER A 94 -1.72 12.63 3.48
N PRO A 95 -1.06 13.38 4.39
CA PRO A 95 -1.58 13.58 5.75
C PRO A 95 -3.00 14.17 5.79
N GLU A 96 -3.33 15.06 4.85
CA GLU A 96 -4.67 15.62 4.71
C GLU A 96 -5.70 14.56 4.31
N GLN A 97 -5.34 13.67 3.38
CA GLN A 97 -6.20 12.53 3.01
C GLN A 97 -6.37 11.56 4.16
N VAL A 98 -5.31 11.31 4.94
CA VAL A 98 -5.38 10.46 6.14
C VAL A 98 -6.35 11.05 7.16
N ALA A 99 -6.20 12.33 7.50
CA ALA A 99 -7.07 13.04 8.44
C ALA A 99 -8.53 13.11 7.95
N PHE A 100 -8.75 13.19 6.64
CA PHE A 100 -10.08 13.17 6.06
C PHE A 100 -10.74 11.78 6.15
N TRP A 101 -10.01 10.72 5.77
CA TRP A 101 -10.58 9.38 5.63
C TRP A 101 -10.71 8.60 6.95
N ALA A 102 -9.81 8.80 7.91
CA ALA A 102 -9.85 8.10 9.19
C ALA A 102 -11.20 8.21 9.94
N PRO A 103 -11.82 9.39 10.13
CA PRO A 103 -13.11 9.49 10.79
C PRO A 103 -14.26 8.86 9.98
N HIS A 104 -14.17 8.87 8.64
CA HIS A 104 -15.16 8.21 7.78
C HIS A 104 -15.09 6.69 7.90
N LEU A 105 -13.87 6.13 7.95
CA LEU A 105 -13.67 4.70 8.19
C LEU A 105 -14.18 4.29 9.57
N GLN A 106 -13.87 5.05 10.64
CA GLN A 106 -14.43 4.76 11.95
C GLN A 106 -15.96 4.69 11.90
N ARG A 107 -16.61 5.70 11.29
CA ARG A 107 -18.07 5.73 11.17
C ARG A 107 -18.60 4.52 10.40
N ALA A 108 -17.94 4.11 9.32
CA ALA A 108 -18.31 2.93 8.56
C ALA A 108 -18.19 1.64 9.40
N PHE A 109 -17.10 1.47 10.15
CA PHE A 109 -16.88 0.27 10.97
C PHE A 109 -17.78 0.18 12.21
N LEU A 110 -18.35 1.31 12.66
CA LEU A 110 -19.40 1.34 13.67
C LEU A 110 -20.77 0.92 13.11
N GLN A 111 -20.99 1.01 11.80
CA GLN A 111 -22.27 0.72 11.15
C GLN A 111 -22.30 -0.62 10.40
N VAL A 112 -21.14 -1.08 9.93
CA VAL A 112 -21.01 -2.30 9.14
C VAL A 112 -21.54 -3.50 9.93
N THR A 113 -22.34 -4.32 9.26
CA THR A 113 -22.89 -5.56 9.83
C THR A 113 -22.01 -6.77 9.48
N ALA A 114 -22.29 -7.93 10.08
CA ALA A 114 -21.56 -9.17 9.80
C ALA A 114 -21.73 -9.68 8.34
N GLU A 115 -22.73 -9.17 7.60
CA GLU A 115 -22.97 -9.54 6.20
C GLU A 115 -22.42 -8.48 5.22
N GLU A 116 -21.67 -7.50 5.71
CA GLU A 116 -21.15 -6.39 4.93
C GLU A 116 -19.62 -6.25 5.06
N GLN A 117 -19.04 -5.59 4.06
CA GLN A 117 -17.66 -5.14 4.05
C GLN A 117 -17.61 -3.66 3.70
N VAL A 118 -16.51 -3.00 4.08
CA VAL A 118 -16.29 -1.59 3.75
C VAL A 118 -15.55 -1.50 2.42
N PHE A 119 -16.17 -0.89 1.42
CA PHE A 119 -15.57 -0.60 0.13
C PHE A 119 -15.14 0.87 0.06
N LEU A 120 -13.90 1.10 -0.32
CA LEU A 120 -13.24 2.40 -0.35
C LEU A 120 -12.69 2.69 -1.74
N ARG A 121 -12.87 3.92 -2.22
CA ARG A 121 -12.22 4.43 -3.43
C ARG A 121 -11.71 5.85 -3.20
N ILE A 122 -10.40 6.03 -3.28
CA ILE A 122 -9.72 7.31 -3.06
C ILE A 122 -8.98 7.73 -4.34
N PRO A 123 -9.32 8.88 -4.94
CA PRO A 123 -8.50 9.52 -5.97
C PRO A 123 -7.15 9.97 -5.40
N LEU A 124 -6.07 9.76 -6.15
CA LEU A 124 -4.70 10.04 -5.75
C LEU A 124 -4.05 11.08 -6.69
N PRO A 125 -4.50 12.35 -6.66
CA PRO A 125 -4.01 13.38 -7.59
C PRO A 125 -2.51 13.68 -7.42
N SER A 126 -1.98 13.49 -6.21
CA SER A 126 -0.57 13.77 -5.89
C SER A 126 0.40 12.71 -6.39
N THR A 127 -0.09 11.56 -6.89
CA THR A 127 0.76 10.48 -7.40
C THR A 127 0.58 10.39 -8.92
N PRO A 128 1.45 10.98 -9.75
CA PRO A 128 1.23 11.06 -11.21
C PRO A 128 1.16 9.69 -11.91
N GLU A 129 1.57 8.62 -11.24
CA GLU A 129 1.56 7.25 -11.73
C GLU A 129 0.31 6.47 -11.31
N ILE A 130 -0.36 6.87 -10.22
CA ILE A 130 -1.49 6.17 -9.63
C ILE A 130 -2.63 7.17 -9.49
N GLN A 131 -3.74 6.94 -10.19
CA GLN A 131 -4.88 7.85 -10.13
C GLN A 131 -5.86 7.48 -9.02
N ASN A 132 -5.97 6.21 -8.65
CA ASN A 132 -6.92 5.77 -7.64
C ASN A 132 -6.36 4.63 -6.79
N LEU A 133 -6.72 4.65 -5.51
CA LEU A 133 -6.65 3.53 -4.58
C LEU A 133 -8.06 2.98 -4.37
N THR A 134 -8.24 1.68 -4.56
CA THR A 134 -9.49 0.98 -4.26
C THR A 134 -9.21 -0.09 -3.22
N GLY A 135 -10.05 -0.18 -2.20
CA GLY A 135 -9.88 -1.10 -1.09
C GLY A 135 -11.19 -1.78 -0.69
N MET A 136 -11.11 -3.05 -0.32
CA MET A 136 -12.13 -3.73 0.47
C MET A 136 -11.54 -4.00 1.85
N LEU A 137 -12.28 -3.67 2.90
CA LEU A 137 -11.85 -3.78 4.29
C LEU A 137 -12.88 -4.57 5.09
N SER A 138 -12.40 -5.50 5.92
CA SER A 138 -13.24 -6.26 6.86
C SER A 138 -12.47 -6.54 8.16
N PHE A 139 -13.20 -6.75 9.26
CA PHE A 139 -12.60 -6.95 10.57
C PHE A 139 -12.93 -8.33 11.12
N GLU A 140 -11.93 -9.03 11.66
CA GLU A 140 -12.11 -10.33 12.30
C GLU A 140 -11.17 -10.48 13.50
N GLN A 141 -11.74 -10.69 14.70
CA GLN A 141 -10.98 -11.08 15.90
C GLN A 141 -9.72 -10.22 16.18
N ASN A 142 -9.80 -8.89 16.00
CA ASN A 142 -8.69 -7.93 16.12
C ASN A 142 -7.73 -7.83 14.92
N ASN A 143 -8.07 -8.44 13.79
CA ASN A 143 -7.33 -8.30 12.54
C ASN A 143 -8.14 -7.50 11.53
N LEU A 144 -7.50 -6.52 10.90
CA LEU A 144 -8.04 -5.85 9.74
C LEU A 144 -7.57 -6.57 8.48
N HIS A 145 -8.52 -7.11 7.72
CA HIS A 145 -8.30 -7.68 6.41
C HIS A 145 -8.51 -6.59 5.37
N MET A 146 -7.54 -6.41 4.48
CA MET A 146 -7.59 -5.39 3.45
C MET A 146 -7.20 -5.98 2.10
N ALA A 147 -8.02 -5.78 1.09
CA ALA A 147 -7.69 -6.06 -0.30
C ALA A 147 -7.54 -4.73 -1.03
N LEU A 148 -6.28 -4.30 -1.27
CA LEU A 148 -5.97 -2.98 -1.84
C LEU A 148 -5.48 -3.11 -3.28
N SER A 149 -5.98 -2.26 -4.16
CA SER A 149 -5.53 -2.16 -5.55
C SER A 149 -5.31 -0.71 -5.95
N VAL A 150 -4.33 -0.49 -6.82
CA VAL A 150 -4.00 0.83 -7.35
C VAL A 150 -4.18 0.82 -8.86
N SER A 151 -4.80 1.86 -9.40
CA SER A 151 -5.13 1.97 -10.83
C SER A 151 -4.78 3.33 -11.41
N GLY A 152 -4.83 3.47 -12.73
CA GLY A 152 -4.56 4.73 -13.43
C GLY A 152 -3.12 4.94 -13.89
N PHE A 153 -2.39 3.85 -14.17
CA PHE A 153 -1.05 3.94 -14.77
C PHE A 153 -1.09 4.63 -16.14
N SER A 154 -0.72 5.91 -16.15
CA SER A 154 -0.59 6.69 -17.36
C SER A 154 0.68 6.24 -18.10
N ASN A 155 0.54 5.24 -18.96
CA ASN A 155 1.46 5.07 -20.08
C ASN A 155 1.18 6.23 -21.03
N ARG A 156 1.76 7.42 -20.79
CA ARG A 156 1.83 8.47 -21.81
C ARG A 156 2.52 7.85 -23.03
N ARG A 157 1.71 7.34 -23.95
CA ARG A 157 2.15 6.83 -25.24
C ARG A 157 2.69 8.06 -25.99
N PRO A 158 3.97 8.09 -26.39
CA PRO A 158 4.36 9.00 -27.44
C PRO A 158 3.46 8.70 -28.65
N HIS A 159 2.93 9.75 -29.29
CA HIS A 159 2.07 9.69 -30.48
C HIS A 159 2.82 9.15 -31.73
N SER A 160 3.48 8.00 -31.63
CA SER A 160 4.01 7.29 -32.80
C SER A 160 2.96 6.34 -33.35
N LYS A 161 2.64 6.44 -34.64
CA LYS A 161 1.67 5.60 -35.38
C LYS A 161 2.09 4.13 -35.54
N THR A 162 2.99 3.63 -34.69
CA THR A 162 3.57 2.29 -34.77
C THR A 162 2.76 1.33 -33.92
N LYS A 163 2.40 0.17 -34.50
CA LYS A 163 1.57 -0.88 -33.88
C LYS A 163 1.96 -1.14 -32.41
N PRO A 164 1.00 -1.39 -31.50
CA PRO A 164 1.27 -1.52 -30.08
C PRO A 164 2.09 -2.78 -29.82
N ARG A 165 3.40 -2.60 -29.68
CA ARG A 165 4.27 -3.64 -29.13
C ARG A 165 3.94 -3.72 -27.64
N SER A 166 3.49 -4.90 -27.21
CA SER A 166 3.13 -5.24 -25.83
C SER A 166 3.95 -4.49 -24.79
N SER A 167 3.27 -3.86 -23.82
CA SER A 167 3.85 -3.14 -22.69
C SER A 167 4.78 -3.99 -21.82
N ALA A 168 4.79 -5.32 -22.02
CA ALA A 168 5.75 -6.24 -21.39
C ALA A 168 7.20 -6.02 -21.88
N ALA A 169 7.41 -5.41 -23.05
CA ALA A 169 8.74 -5.26 -23.65
C ALA A 169 9.58 -4.12 -23.04
N LEU A 170 8.99 -3.21 -22.26
CA LEU A 170 9.66 -2.01 -21.72
C LEU A 170 10.04 -2.09 -20.24
N GLY A 171 9.80 -3.23 -19.57
CA GLY A 171 10.23 -3.43 -18.18
C GLY A 171 9.59 -2.47 -17.17
N VAL A 172 8.45 -1.85 -17.49
CA VAL A 172 7.69 -1.00 -16.56
C VAL A 172 6.94 -1.93 -15.60
N THR A 173 7.52 -2.16 -14.43
CA THR A 173 6.89 -2.88 -13.34
C THR A 173 5.80 -2.02 -12.70
N ARG A 174 4.61 -2.60 -12.53
CA ARG A 174 3.51 -1.96 -11.80
C ARG A 174 3.97 -1.67 -10.36
N PRO A 175 3.65 -0.50 -9.78
CA PRO A 175 3.89 -0.27 -8.38
C PRO A 175 3.07 -1.24 -7.54
N THR A 176 3.67 -1.67 -6.44
CA THR A 176 3.06 -2.61 -5.51
C THR A 176 2.71 -1.87 -4.24
N VAL A 177 1.52 -2.10 -3.70
CA VAL A 177 1.14 -1.57 -2.39
C VAL A 177 1.87 -2.37 -1.31
N THR A 178 2.36 -1.68 -0.29
CA THR A 178 3.05 -2.26 0.86
C THR A 178 2.55 -1.61 2.14
N PHE A 179 2.69 -2.30 3.27
CA PHE A 179 2.28 -1.76 4.56
C PHE A 179 3.46 -1.61 5.53
N LEU A 180 3.48 -0.51 6.29
CA LEU A 180 4.43 -0.21 7.37
C LEU A 180 3.67 0.14 8.68
N PRO A 181 4.16 -0.29 9.86
CA PRO A 181 5.32 -1.15 10.05
C PRO A 181 5.03 -2.59 9.62
N ARG A 182 6.04 -3.28 9.10
CA ARG A 182 5.89 -4.67 8.62
C ARG A 182 5.57 -5.65 9.75
N THR A 183 5.94 -5.31 10.98
CA THR A 183 5.65 -6.10 12.19
C THR A 183 4.15 -6.24 12.44
N ALA A 184 3.33 -5.29 12.00
CA ALA A 184 1.89 -5.37 12.13
C ALA A 184 1.23 -6.26 11.05
N VAL A 185 1.97 -6.67 10.01
CA VAL A 185 1.44 -7.47 8.90
C VAL A 185 1.60 -8.95 9.21
N LYS A 186 0.49 -9.63 9.52
CA LYS A 186 0.46 -11.09 9.70
C LYS A 186 0.60 -11.84 8.39
N THR A 187 -0.13 -11.38 7.36
CA THR A 187 -0.11 -11.99 6.03
C THR A 187 -0.11 -10.89 4.98
N SER A 188 0.71 -11.08 3.94
CA SER A 188 0.67 -10.28 2.72
C SER A 188 0.70 -11.19 1.50
N ARG A 189 -0.29 -11.04 0.61
CA ARG A 189 -0.35 -11.80 -0.66
C ARG A 189 -0.65 -10.85 -1.81
N TYR A 190 0.25 -10.84 -2.80
CA TYR A 190 0.06 -10.11 -4.04
C TYR A 190 -0.57 -11.03 -5.09
N GLN A 191 -1.72 -10.62 -5.64
CA GLN A 191 -2.41 -11.29 -6.74
C GLN A 191 -2.68 -10.27 -7.85
N GLU A 192 -1.85 -10.31 -8.89
CA GLU A 192 -1.92 -9.50 -10.11
C GLU A 192 -1.94 -7.97 -9.94
N THR A 193 -3.02 -7.42 -9.40
CA THR A 193 -3.29 -5.99 -9.18
C THR A 193 -3.79 -5.70 -7.77
N VAL A 194 -4.14 -6.73 -7.00
CA VAL A 194 -4.66 -6.63 -5.64
C VAL A 194 -3.61 -7.15 -4.67
N THR A 195 -3.38 -6.40 -3.61
CA THR A 195 -2.53 -6.80 -2.49
C THR A 195 -3.42 -7.01 -1.28
N ASN A 196 -3.45 -8.25 -0.80
CA ASN A 196 -4.19 -8.64 0.39
C ASN A 196 -3.28 -8.52 1.61
N PHE A 197 -3.75 -7.83 2.64
CA PHE A 197 -3.08 -7.68 3.93
C PHE A 197 -3.99 -8.18 5.04
N THR A 198 -3.38 -8.80 6.04
CA THR A 198 -3.99 -9.01 7.35
C THR A 198 -3.14 -8.26 8.36
N ILE A 199 -3.70 -7.20 8.94
CA ILE A 199 -3.04 -6.33 9.90
C ILE A 199 -3.52 -6.69 11.30
N ASP A 200 -2.57 -6.92 12.21
CA ASP A 200 -2.85 -6.99 13.63
C ASP A 200 -2.94 -5.59 14.24
N ILE A 201 -4.13 -5.20 14.67
CA ILE A 201 -4.36 -3.87 15.24
C ILE A 201 -3.59 -3.67 16.54
N ALA A 202 -3.44 -4.71 17.36
CA ALA A 202 -2.70 -4.61 18.61
C ALA A 202 -1.20 -4.33 18.39
N SER A 203 -0.67 -4.67 17.21
CA SER A 203 0.71 -4.39 16.86
C SER A 203 0.95 -2.94 16.42
N LEU A 204 -0.11 -2.16 16.13
CA LEU A 204 -0.02 -0.75 15.74
C LEU A 204 -0.05 0.23 16.94
N THR A 205 -0.48 -0.25 18.10
CA THR A 205 -0.56 0.56 19.33
C THR A 205 0.72 0.51 20.16
N MET A 206 1.64 -0.41 19.85
CA MET A 206 2.93 -0.49 20.54
C MET A 206 3.84 0.66 20.07
N PRO A 207 4.39 1.48 20.98
CA PRO A 207 5.36 2.51 20.60
C PRO A 207 6.59 1.84 19.98
N GLU A 208 7.07 2.37 18.85
CA GLU A 208 8.23 1.89 18.07
C GLU A 208 9.60 2.01 18.80
N GLY A 209 9.64 1.76 20.13
CA GLY A 209 10.82 1.88 20.99
C GLY A 209 11.26 0.60 21.69
N SER A 210 10.56 -0.53 21.50
CA SER A 210 10.89 -1.81 22.16
C SER A 210 11.27 -2.91 21.16
N GLY A 211 12.21 -2.62 20.26
CA GLY A 211 12.98 -3.68 19.62
C GLY A 211 13.81 -4.45 20.66
N PRO A 212 14.14 -5.73 20.43
CA PRO A 212 14.90 -6.52 21.39
C PRO A 212 16.28 -5.89 21.54
N LYS A 213 16.56 -5.31 22.72
CA LYS A 213 17.95 -5.11 23.13
C LYS A 213 18.60 -6.48 23.14
N ASP A 214 19.67 -6.61 22.37
CA ASP A 214 20.52 -7.79 22.33
C ASP A 214 20.68 -8.38 23.72
N SER A 215 20.49 -9.69 23.80
CA SER A 215 20.82 -10.52 24.96
C SER A 215 22.30 -10.39 25.28
N ALA A 216 22.66 -9.35 26.03
CA ALA A 216 23.89 -9.29 26.78
C ALA A 216 23.70 -10.12 28.06
N LYS A 217 23.95 -11.42 27.91
CA LYS A 217 24.62 -12.31 28.87
C LYS A 217 24.64 -11.79 30.32
N THR A 218 23.73 -12.30 31.13
CA THR A 218 23.84 -12.34 32.60
C THR A 218 25.13 -13.05 33.00
N PRO A 219 25.95 -12.46 33.90
CA PRO A 219 26.74 -13.24 34.84
C PRO A 219 26.13 -13.09 36.25
N SER A 220 26.05 -14.25 36.89
CA SER A 220 25.50 -14.51 38.21
C SER A 220 26.06 -13.61 39.31
N ILE A 221 25.17 -13.26 40.24
CA ILE A 221 25.41 -12.64 41.54
C ILE A 221 26.31 -13.57 42.39
N PRO A 222 27.15 -13.01 43.30
CA PRO A 222 26.92 -13.35 44.70
C PRO A 222 26.76 -12.14 45.61
N ASP A 223 25.92 -12.40 46.60
CA ASP A 223 25.33 -11.62 47.67
C ASP A 223 26.36 -11.00 48.65
N ALA A 224 26.07 -9.82 49.20
CA ALA A 224 26.41 -9.37 50.57
C ALA A 224 26.07 -7.88 50.83
N SER A 225 24.95 -7.68 51.53
CA SER A 225 24.66 -6.68 52.60
C SER A 225 24.59 -5.14 52.31
N PRO A 226 23.59 -4.42 52.88
CA PRO A 226 23.47 -2.94 52.89
C PRO A 226 24.18 -2.34 54.12
N PRO A 227 24.52 -1.02 54.24
CA PRO A 227 23.57 0.10 54.11
C PRO A 227 24.13 1.48 53.66
N ARG A 228 23.22 2.45 53.50
CA ARG A 228 23.20 3.80 54.13
C ARG A 228 22.97 4.97 53.18
N VAL A 229 22.01 5.78 53.60
CA VAL A 229 21.49 7.03 53.05
C VAL A 229 22.51 8.17 53.15
N THR A 230 22.69 8.95 52.07
CA THR A 230 23.01 10.39 52.11
C THR A 230 22.59 11.08 50.78
N PRO A 231 22.07 12.32 50.80
CA PRO A 231 21.54 13.03 49.64
C PRO A 231 22.55 14.08 49.06
N PRO A 232 22.15 14.95 48.12
CA PRO A 232 22.72 15.09 46.78
C PRO A 232 23.93 16.05 46.68
N VAL A 233 24.87 15.77 45.78
CA VAL A 233 25.94 16.70 45.38
C VAL A 233 25.86 16.94 43.88
N ILE A 234 25.55 18.18 43.51
CA ILE A 234 25.62 18.75 42.17
C ILE A 234 27.09 19.08 41.86
N PRO A 235 27.58 18.76 40.65
CA PRO A 235 28.63 19.56 40.02
C PRO A 235 28.22 20.09 38.64
N PRO A 236 28.56 21.35 38.30
CA PRO A 236 28.32 21.95 36.99
C PRO A 236 29.49 21.70 36.01
N ASP A 237 29.18 22.00 34.74
CA ASP A 237 30.07 22.41 33.63
C ASP A 237 30.63 21.38 32.61
N ARG A 238 30.02 21.46 31.41
CA ARG A 238 30.58 21.42 30.02
C ARG A 238 30.84 20.05 29.35
N PRO A 239 30.93 19.97 27.99
CA PRO A 239 30.68 20.96 26.93
C PRO A 239 29.70 20.52 25.82
N ILE A 240 29.31 21.52 25.03
CA ILE A 240 28.49 21.52 23.81
C ILE A 240 29.06 20.55 22.75
N ILE A 241 28.22 19.65 22.25
CA ILE A 241 28.54 18.78 21.10
C ILE A 241 28.55 19.64 19.82
N ARG A 242 29.72 19.65 19.18
CA ARG A 242 30.03 20.26 17.88
C ARG A 242 29.03 19.83 16.81
N LEU A 243 28.47 20.83 16.14
CA LEU A 243 27.82 20.72 14.84
C LEU A 243 28.91 20.46 13.78
N GLU A 244 29.12 19.20 13.39
CA GLU A 244 29.97 18.88 12.24
C GLU A 244 29.23 19.25 10.95
N THR A 245 29.72 20.29 10.28
CA THR A 245 29.36 20.64 8.90
C THR A 245 29.79 19.51 7.95
N PRO A 246 28.94 19.04 7.02
CA PRO A 246 29.34 18.07 6.01
C PRO A 246 30.22 18.72 4.91
N PRO A 247 31.08 17.94 4.23
CA PRO A 247 32.12 18.44 3.33
C PRO A 247 31.52 18.88 1.99
N SER A 248 31.14 20.17 1.91
CA SER A 248 30.61 20.82 0.70
C SER A 248 31.52 20.68 -0.54
N GLU A 249 32.80 20.41 -0.34
CA GLU A 249 33.80 20.15 -1.38
C GLU A 249 33.58 18.81 -2.12
N ALA A 250 33.19 17.75 -1.40
CA ALA A 250 32.96 16.42 -2.01
C ALA A 250 31.72 16.44 -2.92
N LEU A 251 30.64 17.07 -2.46
CA LEU A 251 29.40 17.27 -3.22
C LEU A 251 29.60 18.15 -4.47
N LYS A 252 30.43 19.19 -4.38
CA LYS A 252 30.79 20.01 -5.55
C LYS A 252 31.58 19.22 -6.60
N LYS A 253 32.45 18.30 -6.17
CA LYS A 253 33.18 17.42 -7.10
C LYS A 253 32.24 16.44 -7.80
N GLU A 254 31.30 15.84 -7.07
CA GLU A 254 30.29 14.95 -7.65
C GLU A 254 29.35 15.65 -8.65
N LEU A 255 28.92 16.88 -8.35
CA LEU A 255 28.09 17.64 -9.29
C LEU A 255 28.86 18.00 -10.58
N ARG A 256 30.17 18.24 -10.49
CA ARG A 256 31.01 18.51 -11.66
C ARG A 256 31.23 17.26 -12.51
N THR A 257 31.39 16.09 -11.90
CA THR A 257 31.52 14.82 -12.64
C THR A 257 30.20 14.45 -13.31
N LEU A 258 29.06 14.55 -12.60
CA LEU A 258 27.74 14.28 -13.18
C LEU A 258 27.42 15.21 -14.36
N ARG A 259 27.79 16.50 -14.27
CA ARG A 259 27.58 17.46 -15.35
C ARG A 259 28.42 17.14 -16.59
N ARG A 260 29.65 16.64 -16.41
CA ARG A 260 30.50 16.17 -17.53
C ARG A 260 29.91 14.93 -18.18
N GLU A 261 29.45 13.96 -17.39
CA GLU A 261 28.88 12.73 -17.93
C GLU A 261 27.59 12.98 -18.73
N LEU A 262 26.72 13.86 -18.24
CA LEU A 262 25.52 14.29 -18.96
C LEU A 262 25.85 14.99 -20.29
N SER A 263 26.88 15.83 -20.32
CA SER A 263 27.30 16.49 -21.55
C SER A 263 27.83 15.50 -22.59
N ARG A 264 28.56 14.47 -22.14
CA ARG A 264 29.09 13.41 -22.99
C ARG A 264 27.98 12.53 -23.57
N GLN A 265 27.01 12.15 -22.74
CA GLN A 265 25.85 11.37 -23.20
C GLN A 265 24.99 12.14 -24.21
N LYS A 266 24.77 13.44 -23.99
CA LYS A 266 24.05 14.27 -24.97
C LYS A 266 24.75 14.31 -26.33
N GLN A 267 26.07 14.44 -26.33
CA GLN A 267 26.86 14.48 -27.57
C GLN A 267 26.83 13.14 -28.31
N GLU A 268 26.85 12.01 -27.59
CA GLU A 268 26.76 10.68 -28.18
C GLU A 268 25.36 10.41 -28.77
N ILE A 269 24.30 10.82 -28.07
CA ILE A 269 22.93 10.75 -28.58
C ILE A 269 22.80 11.56 -29.89
N GLU A 270 23.41 12.75 -29.94
CA GLU A 270 23.37 13.58 -31.14
C GLU A 270 24.13 12.94 -32.31
N ARG A 271 25.27 12.27 -32.04
CA ARG A 271 26.02 11.51 -33.05
C ARG A 271 25.23 10.32 -33.58
N LEU A 272 24.64 9.53 -32.69
CA LEU A 272 23.82 8.38 -33.08
C LEU A 272 22.59 8.83 -33.87
N LYS A 273 21.99 9.97 -33.51
CA LYS A 273 20.89 10.55 -34.26
C LYS A 273 21.32 10.98 -35.67
N LYS A 274 22.48 11.61 -35.83
CA LYS A 274 23.02 11.98 -37.15
C LYS A 274 23.39 10.76 -38.00
N GLN A 275 23.83 9.66 -37.38
CA GLN A 275 24.06 8.39 -38.08
C GLN A 275 22.76 7.72 -38.55
N GLN A 276 21.65 7.91 -37.83
CA GLN A 276 20.33 7.41 -38.25
C GLN A 276 19.66 8.29 -39.32
N GLU A 277 20.05 9.55 -39.46
CA GLU A 277 19.53 10.50 -40.46
C GLU A 277 20.38 10.58 -41.74
N SER A 278 21.50 9.85 -41.83
CA SER A 278 22.31 9.76 -43.05
C SER A 278 21.86 8.54 -43.88
N PRO A 279 21.34 8.73 -45.11
CA PRO A 279 20.81 7.65 -45.97
C PRO A 279 21.89 6.71 -46.53
#